data_AF-A0A3P7QE61-F1
#
_entry.id   AF-A0A3P7QE61-F1
#
_cell.length_a   1.000
_cell.length_b   1.000
_cell.length_c   1.000
_cell.angle_alpha   90.00
_cell.angle_beta   90.00
_cell.angle_gamma   90.00
#
_symmetry.space_group_name_H-M   'P 1'
#
loop_
_entity.id
_entity.type
_entity.pdbx_description
1 polymer ?
#
loop_
_entity_poly.entity_id
_entity_poly.type
_entity_poly.pdbx_seq_one_letter_code
_entity_poly.pdbx_strand_id
1 'polypeptide(L)'
;MTIPLISVHAKIHGPKFSLHCLRPGIFFSVTVRFDNCIERQAAGYAFELIRDFKADIIVGPTCNIPSISVGAITAYYNLPVYTWGFTTANELADTIRFPTCVVLTPNYLTLSLALLAVMDHFSWDAFAFIYSASEDAQKCPIFLADVQVSL
;
A
#
# COMPACT_ATOMS: atom_id res chain seq x y z
N MET A 1 -11.19 4.97 -14.84
CA MET A 1 -11.25 5.94 -13.73
C MET A 1 -9.85 6.06 -13.15
N THR A 2 -9.10 7.08 -13.59
CA THR A 2 -7.73 7.34 -13.14
C THR A 2 -7.80 7.96 -11.75
N ILE A 3 -7.68 7.13 -10.72
CA ILE A 3 -7.44 7.62 -9.37
C ILE A 3 -6.03 8.25 -9.40
N PRO A 4 -5.85 9.54 -9.05
CA PRO A 4 -4.53 10.15 -9.00
C PRO A 4 -3.79 9.56 -7.80
N LEU A 5 -2.94 8.58 -8.07
CA LEU A 5 -2.22 7.83 -7.03
C LEU A 5 -0.83 8.44 -6.88
N ILE A 6 -0.76 9.41 -5.99
CA ILE A 6 0.46 10.16 -5.66
C ILE A 6 1.41 9.23 -4.89
N SER A 7 2.54 8.87 -5.50
CA SER A 7 3.67 8.33 -4.76
C SER A 7 4.53 9.51 -4.29
N VAL A 8 4.43 9.88 -3.01
CA VAL A 8 5.18 11.00 -2.41
C VAL A 8 6.52 10.45 -1.93
N HIS A 9 7.59 10.80 -2.62
CA HIS A 9 8.93 10.61 -2.08
C HIS A 9 9.31 11.84 -1.24
N ALA A 10 9.83 11.73 -0.02
CA ALA A 10 10.31 12.90 0.74
C ALA A 10 11.82 12.80 0.96
N LYS A 11 12.59 13.66 0.28
CA LYS A 11 14.05 13.75 0.44
C LYS A 11 14.40 14.92 1.36
N ILE A 12 15.21 14.67 2.38
CA ILE A 12 15.51 15.62 3.48
C ILE A 12 16.55 16.71 3.06
N HIS A 13 16.99 16.74 1.80
CA HIS A 13 17.91 17.77 1.27
C HIS A 13 17.54 18.18 -0.18
N GLY A 14 16.83 19.31 -0.33
CA GLY A 14 16.47 19.92 -1.63
C GLY A 14 15.38 20.99 -1.51
N PRO A 15 15.15 21.86 -2.52
CA PRO A 15 14.54 23.18 -2.35
C PRO A 15 13.03 23.14 -2.03
N LYS A 16 12.48 24.26 -1.55
CA LYS A 16 12.11 24.46 -0.14
C LYS A 16 10.57 24.57 -0.08
N PHE A 17 9.88 23.57 0.46
CA PHE A 17 8.54 23.80 1.02
C PHE A 17 8.68 24.15 2.50
N SER A 18 8.26 25.35 2.88
CA SER A 18 8.20 25.79 4.28
C SER A 18 6.87 25.36 4.87
N LEU A 19 6.80 24.19 5.50
CA LEU A 19 5.66 23.84 6.33
C LEU A 19 5.79 24.57 7.68
N HIS A 20 4.80 25.42 7.99
CA HIS A 20 4.79 26.34 9.13
C HIS A 20 4.78 25.66 10.52
N CYS A 21 4.64 24.33 10.59
CA CYS A 21 4.57 23.55 11.83
C CYS A 21 5.74 22.55 12.04
N LEU A 22 6.73 22.52 11.15
CA LEU A 22 7.90 21.62 11.28
C LEU A 22 9.12 22.40 11.78
N ARG A 23 10.05 21.70 12.45
CA ARG A 23 11.27 22.30 13.04
C ARG A 23 11.99 23.19 11.98
N PRO A 24 12.31 24.45 12.30
CA PRO A 24 13.03 25.32 11.38
C PRO A 24 14.34 24.68 10.91
N GLY A 25 14.59 24.71 9.60
CA GLY A 25 15.83 24.20 8.99
C GLY A 25 15.75 22.83 8.31
N ILE A 26 14.59 22.18 8.29
CA ILE A 26 14.35 20.95 7.50
C ILE A 26 13.69 21.32 6.17
N PHE A 27 14.23 20.82 5.07
CA PHE A 27 13.67 21.00 3.73
C PHE A 27 13.29 19.65 3.13
N PHE A 28 12.10 19.57 2.54
CA PHE A 28 11.61 18.37 1.86
C PHE A 28 11.60 18.59 0.36
N SER A 29 12.14 17.65 -0.39
CA SER A 29 12.00 17.56 -1.84
C SER A 29 11.11 16.38 -2.19
N VAL A 30 10.09 16.65 -3.01
CA VAL A 30 9.11 15.64 -3.43
C VAL A 30 9.28 15.27 -4.89
N THR A 31 9.46 13.97 -5.15
CA THR A 31 9.47 13.39 -6.50
C THR A 31 8.31 12.42 -6.64
N VAL A 32 7.53 12.57 -7.71
CA VAL A 32 6.35 11.74 -7.97
C VAL A 32 6.57 10.88 -9.22
N ARG A 33 6.16 9.62 -9.13
CA ARG A 33 6.07 8.67 -10.24
C ARG A 33 4.70 8.02 -10.23
N PHE A 34 4.17 7.71 -11.42
CA PHE A 34 2.86 7.10 -11.60
C PHE A 34 3.04 5.71 -12.19
N ASP A 35 2.83 4.68 -11.38
CA ASP A 35 2.92 3.28 -11.82
C ASP A 35 1.65 2.77 -12.49
N ASN A 36 0.55 3.52 -12.44
CA ASN A 36 -0.79 3.14 -12.94
C ASN A 36 -1.22 1.72 -12.52
N CYS A 37 -0.87 1.32 -11.30
CA CYS A 37 -1.11 -0.03 -10.76
C CYS A 37 -0.45 -1.17 -11.56
N ILE A 38 0.56 -0.84 -12.38
CA ILE A 38 1.35 -1.80 -13.15
C ILE A 38 2.60 -2.15 -12.34
N GLU A 39 2.67 -3.40 -11.90
CA GLU A 39 3.77 -3.94 -11.08
C GLU A 39 5.16 -3.62 -11.65
N ARG A 40 5.37 -3.88 -12.95
CA ARG A 40 6.66 -3.64 -13.61
C ARG A 40 7.10 -2.18 -13.52
N GLN A 41 6.16 -1.25 -13.63
CA GLN A 41 6.45 0.19 -13.55
C GLN A 41 6.77 0.58 -12.12
N ALA A 42 5.98 0.12 -11.15
CA ALA A 42 6.21 0.38 -9.73
C ALA A 42 7.59 -0.10 -9.27
N ALA A 43 7.97 -1.33 -9.65
CA ALA A 43 9.28 -1.88 -9.32
C ALA A 43 10.42 -1.03 -9.92
N GLY A 44 10.32 -0.69 -11.22
CA GLY A 44 11.33 0.14 -11.89
C GLY A 44 11.46 1.53 -11.27
N TYR A 45 10.33 2.19 -11.00
CA TYR A 45 10.33 3.50 -10.36
C TYR A 45 10.82 3.46 -8.91
N ALA A 46 10.55 2.40 -8.16
CA ALA A 46 11.12 2.24 -6.83
C ALA A 46 12.66 2.17 -6.89
N PHE A 47 13.22 1.41 -7.84
CA PHE A 47 14.68 1.39 -8.05
C PHE A 47 15.22 2.77 -8.45
N GLU A 48 14.59 3.47 -9.40
CA GLU A 48 14.97 4.83 -9.81
C GLU A 48 14.97 5.80 -8.62
N LEU A 49 13.91 5.78 -7.80
CA LEU A 49 13.78 6.65 -6.63
C LEU A 49 14.87 6.36 -5.58
N ILE A 50 15.14 5.07 -5.31
CA ILE A 50 16.16 4.67 -4.34
C ILE A 50 17.57 4.99 -4.83
N ARG A 51 17.91 4.65 -6.07
CA ARG A 51 19.27 4.74 -6.60
C ARG A 51 19.63 6.13 -7.11
N ASP A 52 18.77 6.72 -7.93
CA ASP A 52 19.08 7.95 -8.66
C ASP A 52 18.66 9.18 -7.84
N PHE A 53 17.45 9.14 -7.28
CA PHE A 53 16.94 10.22 -6.44
C PHE A 53 17.41 10.12 -4.99
N LYS A 54 18.06 9.02 -4.58
CA LYS A 54 18.54 8.77 -3.20
C LYS A 54 17.43 8.99 -2.20
N ALA A 55 16.39 8.20 -2.36
CA ALA A 55 15.21 8.27 -1.54
C ALA A 55 15.48 8.00 -0.06
N ASP A 56 14.92 8.81 0.85
CA ASP A 56 14.91 8.51 2.29
C ASP A 56 13.68 7.68 2.72
N ILE A 57 12.53 7.91 2.09
CA ILE A 57 11.23 7.27 2.38
C ILE A 57 10.37 7.18 1.11
N ILE A 58 9.70 6.05 0.87
CA ILE A 58 8.72 5.95 -0.21
C ILE A 58 7.32 5.99 0.41
N VAL A 59 6.45 6.88 -0.07
CA VAL A 59 5.02 6.86 0.27
C VAL A 59 4.25 6.45 -0.96
N GLY A 60 3.54 5.33 -0.90
CA GLY A 60 3.07 4.55 -2.03
C GLY A 60 3.81 3.22 -2.12
N PRO A 61 3.45 2.31 -3.04
CA PRO A 61 2.36 2.37 -4.01
C PRO A 61 0.97 2.27 -3.37
N THR A 62 -0.05 2.24 -4.22
CA THR A 62 -1.44 2.39 -3.78
C THR A 62 -2.38 1.28 -4.24
N CYS A 63 -1.81 0.30 -4.93
CA CYS A 63 -2.47 -0.91 -5.39
C CYS A 63 -1.72 -2.11 -4.80
N ASN A 64 -2.43 -3.22 -4.57
CA ASN A 64 -1.90 -4.38 -3.86
C ASN A 64 -0.62 -4.95 -4.48
N ILE A 65 -0.66 -5.37 -5.75
CA ILE A 65 0.52 -6.02 -6.39
C ILE A 65 1.72 -5.06 -6.49
N PRO A 66 1.59 -3.82 -6.98
CA PRO A 66 2.69 -2.84 -6.93
C PRO A 66 3.32 -2.72 -5.54
N SER A 67 2.49 -2.70 -4.49
CA SER A 67 2.94 -2.53 -3.12
C SER A 67 3.66 -3.74 -2.57
N ILE A 68 3.24 -4.94 -2.95
CA ILE A 68 3.93 -6.19 -2.63
C ILE A 68 5.35 -6.15 -3.24
N SER A 69 5.47 -5.76 -4.51
CA SER A 69 6.76 -5.74 -5.20
C SER A 69 7.68 -4.64 -4.68
N VAL A 70 7.15 -3.43 -4.43
CA VAL A 70 7.92 -2.33 -3.83
C VAL A 70 8.26 -2.61 -2.36
N GLY A 71 7.37 -3.27 -1.60
CA GLY A 71 7.62 -3.71 -0.24
C GLY A 71 8.85 -4.63 -0.15
N ALA A 72 8.97 -5.59 -1.06
CA ALA A 72 10.14 -6.47 -1.13
C ALA A 72 11.44 -5.71 -1.47
N ILE A 73 11.38 -4.79 -2.44
CA ILE A 73 12.53 -3.95 -2.84
C ILE A 73 12.99 -3.09 -1.66
N THR A 74 12.06 -2.41 -1.00
CA THR A 74 12.37 -1.48 0.09
C THR A 74 12.85 -2.20 1.36
N ALA A 75 12.35 -3.41 1.62
CA ALA A 75 12.89 -4.28 2.67
C ALA A 75 14.38 -4.59 2.44
N TYR A 76 14.78 -4.88 1.19
CA TYR A 76 16.19 -5.12 0.86
C TYR A 76 17.08 -3.89 1.11
N TYR A 77 16.61 -2.69 0.78
CA TYR A 77 17.35 -1.45 1.01
C TYR A 77 17.22 -0.91 2.45
N ASN A 78 16.49 -1.61 3.33
CA ASN A 78 16.13 -1.13 4.67
C ASN A 78 15.53 0.29 4.64
N LEU A 79 14.67 0.54 3.67
CA LEU A 79 14.05 1.85 3.42
C LEU A 79 12.57 1.81 3.83
N PRO A 80 12.09 2.76 4.63
CA PRO A 80 10.69 2.78 5.03
C PRO A 80 9.77 3.05 3.84
N VAL A 81 8.72 2.23 3.71
CA VAL A 81 7.66 2.39 2.71
C VAL A 81 6.30 2.50 3.40
N TYR A 82 5.54 3.53 3.03
CA TYR A 82 4.20 3.79 3.57
C TYR A 82 3.16 3.63 2.48
N THR A 83 2.49 2.48 2.45
CA THR A 83 1.47 2.21 1.43
C THR A 83 0.14 2.83 1.85
N TRP A 84 -0.68 3.22 0.88
CA TRP A 84 -1.99 3.82 1.15
C TRP A 84 -3.01 3.44 0.06
N GLY A 85 -4.25 3.94 0.14
CA GLY A 85 -5.26 3.69 -0.89
C GLY A 85 -5.77 2.25 -0.94
N PHE A 86 -5.68 1.60 -2.09
CA PHE A 86 -6.13 0.21 -2.31
C PHE A 86 -5.05 -0.83 -1.92
N THR A 87 -4.32 -0.57 -0.84
CA THR A 87 -3.37 -1.53 -0.24
C THR A 87 -4.02 -2.24 0.93
N THR A 88 -4.89 -3.18 0.57
CA THR A 88 -5.80 -3.88 1.47
C THR A 88 -5.47 -5.36 1.61
N ALA A 89 -4.56 -5.90 0.79
CA ALA A 89 -4.14 -7.29 0.87
C ALA A 89 -3.53 -7.59 2.25
N ASN A 90 -4.05 -8.61 2.94
CA ASN A 90 -3.53 -9.02 4.24
C ASN A 90 -2.05 -9.45 4.19
N GLU A 91 -1.58 -9.91 3.03
CA GLU A 91 -0.17 -10.24 2.77
C GLU A 91 0.79 -9.10 3.13
N LEU A 92 0.39 -7.84 2.93
CA LEU A 92 1.22 -6.66 3.25
C LEU A 92 1.43 -6.46 4.75
N ALA A 93 0.65 -7.13 5.61
CA ALA A 93 0.82 -7.11 7.06
C ALA A 93 1.87 -8.12 7.57
N ASP A 94 2.45 -8.94 6.69
CA ASP A 94 3.55 -9.84 7.05
C ASP A 94 4.83 -9.05 7.35
N THR A 95 5.07 -8.78 8.63
CA THR A 95 6.23 -8.04 9.11
C THR A 95 7.57 -8.78 8.94
N ILE A 96 7.55 -10.11 8.76
CA ILE A 96 8.76 -10.88 8.47
C ILE A 96 9.17 -10.67 7.02
N ARG A 97 8.19 -10.64 6.11
CA ARG A 97 8.42 -10.42 4.69
C ARG A 97 8.63 -8.94 4.33
N PHE A 98 7.92 -8.05 5.00
CA PHE A 98 7.94 -6.60 4.72
C PHE A 98 8.27 -5.78 5.98
N PRO A 99 9.49 -5.93 6.54
CA PRO A 99 9.87 -5.33 7.82
C PRO A 99 9.87 -3.79 7.84
N THR A 100 9.97 -3.15 6.67
CA THR A 100 9.99 -1.69 6.53
C THR A 100 8.68 -1.13 5.97
N CYS A 101 7.67 -1.97 5.77
CA CYS A 101 6.38 -1.58 5.22
C CYS A 101 5.40 -1.18 6.32
N VAL A 102 4.77 -0.04 6.13
CA VAL A 102 3.68 0.46 6.97
C VAL A 102 2.46 0.65 6.07
N VAL A 103 1.42 -0.14 6.34
CA VAL A 103 0.15 -0.02 5.61
C VAL A 103 -0.73 1.00 6.33
N LEU A 104 -1.08 2.10 5.65
CA LEU A 104 -1.89 3.18 6.22
C LEU A 104 -3.40 2.93 6.14
N THR A 105 -3.81 1.83 5.52
CA THR A 105 -5.21 1.47 5.28
C THR A 105 -5.57 0.16 5.98
N PRO A 106 -6.83 -0.02 6.41
CA PRO A 106 -7.27 -1.30 6.96
C PRO A 106 -7.17 -2.39 5.90
N ASN A 107 -6.72 -3.58 6.31
CA ASN A 107 -6.63 -4.73 5.41
C ASN A 107 -7.96 -5.49 5.34
N TYR A 108 -8.10 -6.34 4.34
CA TYR A 108 -9.31 -7.14 4.13
C TYR A 108 -9.53 -8.19 5.21
N LEU A 109 -8.50 -8.63 5.93
CA LEU A 109 -8.69 -9.50 7.09
C LEU A 109 -9.51 -8.79 8.18
N THR A 110 -9.19 -7.53 8.51
CA THR A 110 -9.98 -6.76 9.49
C THR A 110 -11.42 -6.53 9.02
N LEU A 111 -11.63 -6.33 7.72
CA LEU A 111 -12.98 -6.23 7.14
C LEU A 111 -13.74 -7.57 7.24
N SER A 112 -13.05 -8.69 7.06
CA SER A 112 -13.64 -10.03 7.16
C SER A 112 -14.05 -10.34 8.60
N LEU A 113 -13.22 -9.99 9.59
CA LEU A 113 -13.57 -10.09 11.00
C LEU A 113 -14.78 -9.21 11.37
N ALA A 114 -14.88 -8.01 10.78
CA ALA A 114 -16.05 -7.15 10.96
C ALA A 114 -17.32 -7.77 10.36
N LEU A 115 -17.22 -8.44 9.20
CA LEU A 115 -18.33 -9.19 8.61
C LEU A 115 -18.79 -10.33 9.53
N LEU A 116 -17.86 -11.11 10.07
CA LEU A 116 -18.17 -12.19 11.01
C LEU A 116 -18.84 -11.68 12.29
N ALA A 117 -18.39 -10.54 12.82
CA ALA A 117 -19.03 -9.91 13.99
C ALA A 117 -20.47 -9.48 13.70
N VAL A 118 -20.76 -9.00 12.48
CA VAL A 118 -22.14 -8.68 12.07
C VAL A 118 -22.98 -9.95 11.94
N MET A 119 -22.43 -11.01 11.34
CA MET A 119 -23.13 -12.29 11.22
C MET A 119 -23.47 -12.89 12.60
N ASP A 120 -22.52 -12.86 13.53
CA ASP A 120 -22.73 -13.33 14.91
C ASP A 120 -23.83 -12.52 15.61
N HIS A 121 -23.80 -11.18 15.48
CA HIS A 121 -24.80 -10.29 16.08
C HIS A 121 -26.23 -10.59 15.62
N PHE A 122 -26.42 -10.95 14.35
CA PHE A 122 -27.73 -11.27 13.78
C PHE A 122 -28.03 -12.78 13.71
N SER A 123 -27.15 -13.62 14.26
CA SER A 123 -27.25 -15.09 14.20
C SER A 123 -27.42 -15.62 12.77
N TRP A 124 -26.61 -15.10 11.84
CA TRP A 124 -26.55 -15.59 10.46
C TRP A 124 -25.51 -16.70 10.33
N ASP A 125 -25.95 -17.91 9.98
CA ASP A 125 -25.07 -19.09 9.84
C ASP A 125 -24.51 -19.26 8.42
N ALA A 126 -24.99 -18.47 7.45
CA ALA A 126 -24.57 -18.57 6.06
C ALA A 126 -24.59 -17.21 5.35
N PHE A 127 -23.66 -17.03 4.42
CA PHE A 127 -23.64 -15.89 3.50
C PHE A 127 -23.13 -16.34 2.13
N ALA A 128 -23.39 -15.54 1.10
CA ALA A 128 -22.88 -15.77 -0.25
C ALA A 128 -22.02 -14.57 -0.67
N PHE A 129 -20.81 -14.84 -1.16
CA PHE A 129 -19.93 -13.81 -1.69
C PHE A 129 -20.03 -13.77 -3.22
N ILE A 130 -20.57 -12.68 -3.76
CA ILE A 130 -20.78 -12.51 -5.21
C ILE A 130 -19.90 -11.35 -5.68
N TYR A 131 -19.04 -11.61 -6.66
CA TYR A 131 -18.18 -10.62 -7.29
C TYR A 131 -18.08 -10.87 -8.79
N SER A 132 -17.61 -9.89 -9.55
CA SER A 132 -17.49 -10.03 -11.00
C SER A 132 -16.22 -10.81 -11.37
N ALA A 133 -16.35 -11.83 -12.22
CA ALA A 133 -15.21 -12.55 -12.78
C ALA A 133 -14.37 -11.68 -13.74
N SER A 134 -14.94 -10.59 -14.27
CA SER A 134 -14.21 -9.60 -15.08
C SER A 134 -13.53 -8.50 -14.24
N GLU A 135 -13.58 -8.63 -12.91
CA GLU A 135 -12.96 -7.66 -12.01
C GLU A 135 -11.44 -7.78 -12.02
N ASP A 136 -10.78 -6.69 -11.63
CA ASP A 136 -9.35 -6.65 -11.44
C ASP A 136 -8.89 -7.66 -10.38
N ALA A 137 -7.87 -8.45 -10.71
CA ALA A 137 -7.31 -9.48 -9.85
C ALA A 137 -6.84 -8.95 -8.49
N GLN A 138 -6.56 -7.65 -8.38
CA GLN A 138 -6.07 -7.00 -7.17
C GLN A 138 -7.17 -6.55 -6.19
N LYS A 139 -8.45 -6.78 -6.52
CA LYS A 139 -9.62 -6.29 -5.75
C LYS A 139 -10.38 -7.42 -5.06
N CYS A 140 -11.60 -7.72 -5.53
CA CYS A 140 -12.47 -8.72 -4.92
C CYS A 140 -11.87 -10.13 -4.85
N PRO A 141 -11.04 -10.60 -5.80
CA PRO A 141 -10.37 -11.89 -5.65
C PRO A 141 -9.45 -11.95 -4.41
N ILE A 142 -8.72 -10.87 -4.09
CA ILE A 142 -7.92 -10.79 -2.87
C ILE A 142 -8.83 -10.75 -1.63
N PHE A 143 -9.93 -10.00 -1.68
CA PHE A 143 -10.87 -9.97 -0.55
C PHE A 143 -11.48 -11.34 -0.28
N LEU A 144 -11.89 -12.08 -1.32
CA LEU A 144 -12.39 -13.44 -1.17
C LEU A 144 -11.36 -14.35 -0.49
N ALA A 145 -10.10 -14.28 -0.91
CA ALA A 145 -9.03 -15.06 -0.30
C ALA A 145 -8.85 -14.72 1.18
N ASP A 146 -8.88 -13.43 1.54
CA ASP A 146 -8.74 -12.98 2.93
C ASP A 146 -9.97 -13.35 3.79
N VAL A 147 -11.19 -13.33 3.23
CA VAL A 147 -12.40 -13.82 3.89
C VAL A 147 -12.30 -15.32 4.17
N GLN A 148 -11.82 -16.11 3.21
CA GLN A 148 -11.67 -17.55 3.35
C GLN A 148 -10.68 -17.94 4.46
N VAL A 149 -9.67 -17.10 4.73
CA VAL A 149 -8.72 -17.31 5.84
C VAL A 149 -9.33 -16.96 7.20
N SER A 150 -10.34 -16.09 7.24
CA SER A 150 -10.99 -15.65 8.48
C SER A 150 -12.11 -16.57 8.98
N LEU A 151 -12.64 -17.43 8.11
CA LEU A 151 -13.66 -18.44 8.41
C LEU A 151 -13.05 -19.66 9.09
#